data_AF-A0A4Q3RGJ2-F1
#
_entry.id   AF-A0A4Q3RGJ2-F1
#
_cell.length_a   1.000
_cell.length_b   1.000
_cell.length_c   1.000
_cell.angle_alpha   90.00
_cell.angle_beta   90.00
_cell.angle_gamma   90.00
#
_symmetry.space_group_name_H-M   'P 1'
#
loop_
_entity.id
_entity.type
_entity.pdbx_description
1 polymer ?
#
loop_
_entity_poly.entity_id
_entity_poly.type
_entity_poly.pdbx_seq_one_letter_code
_entity_poly.pdbx_strand_id
1 'polypeptide(L)'
;MSYKICCIGHITLDKVITPHQTIYMPGGTAYYFSHAIANFCKNYLLVTAVANSELSSVVELQNRGIEVKRFFTRHTVFFENRYGINPDDRTQRVLQQADTFSTDDLMKLEAEFFHLGPLLDNDIPNETIKALAAKGQVSLDVQGLLRKVEDEKVIPIDWPAKEQVLPHIHYLKVN
;
A
#
# COMPACT_ATOMS: atom_id res chain seq x y z
N MET A 1 4.34 -7.95 -21.94
CA MET A 1 3.39 -8.93 -21.37
C MET A 1 2.44 -8.18 -20.45
N SER A 2 1.16 -8.54 -20.42
CA SER A 2 0.15 -7.91 -19.54
C SER A 2 -0.18 -8.82 -18.37
N TYR A 3 -0.18 -8.29 -17.15
CA TYR A 3 -0.50 -9.05 -15.94
C TYR A 3 -2.02 -9.19 -15.76
N LYS A 4 -2.46 -10.24 -15.06
CA LYS A 4 -3.88 -10.32 -14.67
C LYS A 4 -4.15 -9.31 -13.56
N ILE A 5 -3.29 -9.27 -12.54
CA ILE A 5 -3.40 -8.34 -11.42
C ILE A 5 -2.05 -7.66 -11.17
N CYS A 6 -2.05 -6.34 -11.08
CA CYS A 6 -0.93 -5.55 -10.58
C CYS A 6 -1.35 -4.85 -9.28
N CYS A 7 -0.72 -5.20 -8.17
CA CYS A 7 -0.91 -4.50 -6.90
C CYS A 7 0.14 -3.39 -6.77
N ILE A 8 -0.29 -2.19 -6.39
CA ILE A 8 0.59 -1.03 -6.19
C ILE A 8 0.38 -0.50 -4.76
N GLY A 9 1.46 -0.49 -3.98
CA GLY A 9 1.46 0.12 -2.65
C GLY A 9 2.77 -0.12 -1.89
N HIS A 10 2.98 0.67 -0.86
CA HIS A 10 4.16 0.56 0.00
C HIS A 10 4.10 -0.73 0.85
N ILE A 11 5.23 -1.43 0.95
CA ILE A 11 5.51 -2.31 2.09
C ILE A 11 6.00 -1.41 3.22
N THR A 12 5.51 -1.65 4.43
CA THR A 12 5.91 -0.88 5.62
C THR A 12 6.86 -1.67 6.50
N LEU A 13 7.60 -0.94 7.34
CA LEU A 13 8.08 -1.49 8.60
C LEU A 13 7.03 -1.15 9.66
N ASP A 14 6.56 -2.15 10.40
CA ASP A 14 5.58 -1.95 11.47
C ASP A 14 6.22 -2.32 12.81
N LYS A 15 6.25 -1.36 13.74
CA LYS A 15 6.48 -1.61 15.15
C LYS A 15 5.14 -1.87 15.83
N VAL A 16 4.86 -3.12 16.13
CA VAL A 16 3.64 -3.56 16.79
C VAL A 16 3.90 -3.73 18.28
N ILE A 17 3.21 -2.94 19.10
CA ILE A 17 3.32 -2.93 20.56
C ILE A 17 2.00 -3.45 21.14
N THR A 18 2.07 -4.52 21.91
CA THR A 18 0.95 -5.08 22.67
C THR A 18 1.29 -5.09 24.16
N PRO A 19 0.35 -5.42 25.07
CA PRO A 19 0.68 -5.56 26.49
C PRO A 19 1.74 -6.63 26.79
N HIS A 20 1.95 -7.57 25.87
CA HIS A 20 2.84 -8.72 26.07
C HIS A 20 4.19 -8.59 25.36
N GLN A 21 4.26 -7.87 24.23
CA GLN A 21 5.47 -7.83 23.41
C GLN A 21 5.55 -6.58 22.53
N THR A 22 6.76 -6.31 22.04
CA THR A 22 7.01 -5.39 20.94
C THR A 22 7.72 -6.15 19.83
N ILE A 23 7.16 -6.12 18.63
CA ILE A 23 7.74 -6.78 17.45
C ILE A 23 7.89 -5.78 16.31
N TYR A 24 8.88 -6.04 15.45
CA TYR A 24 9.06 -5.33 14.19
C TYR A 24 8.81 -6.31 13.05
N MET A 25 7.96 -5.94 12.11
CA MET A 25 7.60 -6.83 11.00
C MET A 25 7.23 -6.03 9.75
N PRO A 26 7.39 -6.61 8.55
CA PRO A 26 6.85 -6.02 7.35
C PRO A 26 5.31 -5.98 7.41
N GLY A 27 4.74 -4.94 6.82
CA GLY A 27 3.30 -4.73 6.77
C GLY A 27 2.86 -3.94 5.54
N GLY A 28 1.70 -3.31 5.65
CA GLY A 28 1.08 -2.53 4.57
C GLY A 28 0.12 -3.33 3.71
N THR A 29 -0.84 -2.63 3.10
CA THR A 29 -1.92 -3.23 2.31
C THR A 29 -1.37 -4.09 1.18
N ALA A 30 -0.39 -3.59 0.44
CA ALA A 30 0.22 -4.32 -0.68
C ALA A 30 0.95 -5.59 -0.24
N TYR A 31 1.58 -5.60 0.94
CA TYR A 31 2.23 -6.78 1.50
C TYR A 31 1.19 -7.88 1.79
N TYR A 32 0.18 -7.57 2.59
CA TYR A 32 -0.86 -8.55 2.97
C TYR A 32 -1.68 -9.03 1.76
N PHE A 33 -2.02 -8.12 0.85
CA PHE A 33 -2.72 -8.46 -0.38
C PHE A 33 -1.90 -9.43 -1.24
N SER A 34 -0.60 -9.17 -1.40
CA SER A 34 0.31 -10.04 -2.16
C SER A 34 0.41 -11.44 -1.56
N HIS A 35 0.51 -11.54 -0.23
CA HIS A 35 0.54 -12.83 0.46
C HIS A 35 -0.69 -13.67 0.19
N ALA A 36 -1.87 -13.06 0.10
CA ALA A 36 -3.11 -13.77 -0.20
C ALA A 36 -3.22 -14.12 -1.70
N ILE A 37 -3.16 -13.10 -2.57
CA ILE A 37 -3.48 -13.23 -3.99
C ILE A 37 -2.49 -14.09 -4.76
N ALA A 38 -1.21 -14.11 -4.38
CA ALA A 38 -0.21 -14.94 -5.05
C ALA A 38 -0.47 -16.46 -4.93
N ASN A 39 -1.34 -16.89 -4.00
CA ASN A 39 -1.79 -18.29 -3.93
C ASN A 39 -2.87 -18.63 -4.96
N PHE A 40 -3.62 -17.63 -5.44
CA PHE A 40 -4.75 -17.82 -6.36
C PHE A 40 -4.44 -17.39 -7.80
N CYS A 41 -3.57 -16.39 -7.99
CA CYS A 41 -3.22 -15.87 -9.31
C CYS A 41 -1.70 -15.84 -9.49
N LYS A 42 -1.18 -16.62 -10.44
CA LYS A 42 0.26 -16.63 -10.76
C LYS A 42 0.67 -15.55 -11.75
N ASN A 43 -0.27 -15.00 -12.53
CA ASN A 43 -0.02 -13.85 -13.39
C ASN A 43 -0.22 -12.54 -12.61
N TYR A 44 0.63 -12.34 -11.61
CA TYR A 44 0.52 -11.29 -10.60
C TYR A 44 1.83 -10.52 -10.48
N LEU A 45 1.74 -9.19 -10.40
CA LEU A 45 2.87 -8.31 -10.12
C LEU A 45 2.59 -7.48 -8.86
N LEU A 46 3.50 -7.52 -7.89
CA LEU A 46 3.57 -6.50 -6.85
C LEU A 46 4.50 -5.37 -7.30
N VAL A 47 4.01 -4.13 -7.25
CA VAL A 47 4.79 -2.91 -7.38
C VAL A 47 4.86 -2.22 -6.03
N THR A 48 6.06 -2.00 -5.53
CA THR A 48 6.26 -1.40 -4.21
C THR A 48 7.47 -0.49 -4.18
N ALA A 49 7.59 0.32 -3.13
CA ALA A 49 8.78 1.12 -2.86
C ALA A 49 9.21 0.92 -1.41
N VAL A 50 10.49 0.58 -1.22
CA VAL A 50 11.13 0.46 0.10
C VAL A 50 12.57 0.97 0.04
N ALA A 51 13.04 1.50 1.17
CA ALA A 51 14.45 1.81 1.37
C ALA A 51 15.30 0.53 1.41
N ASN A 52 16.62 0.69 1.24
CA ASN A 52 17.52 -0.45 1.21
C ASN A 52 17.53 -1.26 2.53
N SER A 53 17.21 -0.63 3.66
CA SER A 53 17.12 -1.30 4.97
C SER A 53 16.05 -2.39 4.99
N GLU A 54 14.97 -2.24 4.22
CA GLU A 54 13.83 -3.18 4.22
C GLU A 54 13.80 -4.08 2.97
N LEU A 55 14.92 -4.20 2.25
CA LEU A 55 15.03 -5.10 1.09
C LEU A 55 14.74 -6.57 1.42
N SER A 56 14.99 -6.99 2.66
CA SER A 56 14.70 -8.36 3.11
C SER A 56 13.24 -8.75 2.91
N SER A 57 12.30 -7.81 3.13
CA SER A 57 10.87 -8.04 2.91
C SER A 57 10.53 -8.32 1.45
N VAL A 58 11.19 -7.65 0.51
CA VAL A 58 11.04 -7.88 -0.93
C VAL A 58 11.61 -9.24 -1.32
N VAL A 59 12.80 -9.57 -0.84
CA VAL A 59 13.46 -10.86 -1.10
C VAL A 59 12.62 -12.02 -0.56
N GLU A 60 12.02 -11.87 0.62
CA GLU A 60 11.11 -12.88 1.18
C GLU A 60 9.92 -13.16 0.26
N LEU A 61 9.25 -12.12 -0.25
CA LEU A 61 8.15 -12.27 -1.20
C LEU A 61 8.61 -12.94 -2.50
N GLN A 62 9.77 -12.55 -3.03
CA GLN A 62 10.35 -13.16 -4.22
C GLN A 62 10.67 -14.65 -4.01
N ASN A 63 11.22 -15.02 -2.86
CA ASN A 63 11.49 -16.42 -2.49
C ASN A 63 10.20 -17.25 -2.38
N ARG A 64 9.05 -16.61 -2.15
CA ARG A 64 7.72 -17.24 -2.19
C ARG A 64 7.15 -17.36 -3.61
N GLY A 65 7.89 -16.96 -4.63
CA GLY A 65 7.49 -16.99 -6.03
C GLY A 65 6.61 -15.82 -6.46
N ILE A 66 6.63 -14.72 -5.72
CA ILE A 66 5.90 -13.49 -6.07
C ILE A 66 6.82 -12.62 -6.93
N GLU A 67 6.35 -12.22 -8.12
CA GLU A 67 7.06 -11.24 -8.91
C GLU A 67 6.91 -9.85 -8.27
N VAL A 68 8.03 -9.21 -7.95
CA VAL A 68 8.06 -7.91 -7.29
C VAL A 68 8.90 -6.93 -8.09
N LYS A 69 8.28 -5.83 -8.53
CA LYS A 69 8.95 -4.65 -9.05
C LYS A 69 9.10 -3.62 -7.94
N ARG A 70 10.32 -3.50 -7.42
CA ARG A 70 10.66 -2.56 -6.36
C ARG A 70 11.21 -1.25 -6.95
N PHE A 71 10.66 -0.12 -6.52
CA PHE A 71 11.27 1.19 -6.65
C PHE A 71 12.09 1.54 -5.40
N PHE A 72 13.18 2.28 -5.60
CA PHE A 72 13.91 2.84 -4.49
C PHE A 72 13.17 4.07 -3.94
N THR A 73 13.11 4.18 -2.63
CA THR A 73 12.74 5.39 -1.90
C THR A 73 13.77 5.63 -0.81
N ARG A 74 13.96 6.89 -0.41
CA ARG A 74 14.88 7.24 0.69
C ARG A 74 14.48 6.58 2.01
N HIS A 75 13.19 6.39 2.21
CA HIS A 75 12.60 5.99 3.47
C HIS A 75 11.51 4.95 3.23
N THR A 76 11.46 3.90 4.05
CA THR A 76 10.29 3.01 4.09
C THR A 76 9.23 3.63 5.01
N VAL A 77 7.94 3.49 4.68
CA VAL A 77 6.86 3.89 5.59
C VAL A 77 7.03 3.14 6.91
N PHE A 78 7.09 3.86 8.03
CA PHE A 78 7.28 3.29 9.36
C PHE A 78 6.07 3.58 10.24
N PHE A 79 5.31 2.54 10.58
CA PHE A 79 4.19 2.65 11.50
C PHE A 79 4.57 2.18 12.91
N GLU A 80 4.13 2.92 13.91
CA GLU A 80 4.01 2.42 15.28
C GLU A 80 2.54 2.14 15.57
N ASN A 81 2.21 0.88 15.79
CA ASN A 81 0.87 0.41 16.12
C ASN A 81 0.85 -0.06 17.57
N ARG A 82 0.10 0.64 18.43
CA ARG A 82 -0.10 0.25 19.84
C ARG A 82 -1.48 -0.32 20.02
N TYR A 83 -1.54 -1.49 20.63
CA TYR A 83 -2.75 -2.23 20.93
C TYR A 83 -2.93 -2.35 22.44
N GLY A 84 -4.16 -2.16 22.92
CA GLY A 84 -4.54 -2.40 24.31
C GLY A 84 -4.70 -3.88 24.65
N ILE A 85 -5.31 -4.16 25.81
CA ILE A 85 -5.76 -5.53 26.15
C ILE A 85 -6.86 -5.95 25.18
N ASN A 86 -7.76 -5.02 24.85
CA ASN A 86 -8.65 -5.16 23.71
C ASN A 86 -7.85 -4.84 22.42
N PRO A 87 -7.72 -5.79 21.47
CA PRO A 87 -7.02 -5.56 20.22
C PRO A 87 -7.69 -4.51 19.31
N ASP A 88 -8.96 -4.18 19.53
CA ASP A 88 -9.63 -3.11 18.78
C ASP A 88 -9.23 -1.72 19.29
N ASP A 89 -8.71 -1.62 20.52
CA ASP A 89 -8.17 -0.38 21.08
C ASP A 89 -6.78 -0.11 20.48
N ARG A 90 -6.78 0.45 19.27
CA ARG A 90 -5.57 0.71 18.48
C ARG A 90 -5.28 2.20 18.33
N THR A 91 -4.05 2.59 18.64
CA THR A 91 -3.49 3.87 18.17
C THR A 91 -2.40 3.61 17.14
N GLN A 92 -2.35 4.43 16.10
CA GLN A 92 -1.35 4.34 15.03
C GLN A 92 -0.62 5.68 14.89
N ARG A 93 0.70 5.59 14.72
CA ARG A 93 1.56 6.72 14.40
C ARG A 93 2.38 6.43 13.15
N VAL A 94 2.72 7.48 12.41
CA VAL A 94 3.57 7.43 11.21
C VAL A 94 4.85 8.18 11.54
N LEU A 95 5.93 7.43 11.74
CA LEU A 95 7.23 7.97 12.15
C LEU A 95 8.12 8.27 10.95
N GLN A 96 7.82 7.66 9.80
CA GLN A 96 8.55 7.87 8.56
C GLN A 96 7.61 7.61 7.36
N GLN A 97 7.74 8.40 6.30
CA GLN A 97 6.97 8.25 5.07
C GLN A 97 7.90 7.91 3.91
N ALA A 98 7.41 7.12 2.95
CA ALA A 98 8.10 6.88 1.69
C ALA A 98 7.85 8.01 0.69
N ASP A 99 8.64 8.03 -0.37
CA ASP A 99 8.40 8.93 -1.50
C ASP A 99 7.14 8.46 -2.28
N THR A 100 6.35 9.42 -2.77
CA THR A 100 5.19 9.18 -3.63
C THR A 100 5.56 8.37 -4.88
N PHE A 101 4.68 7.45 -5.31
CA PHE A 101 4.89 6.71 -6.55
C PHE A 101 4.86 7.64 -7.77
N SER A 102 5.85 7.48 -8.65
CA SER A 102 5.95 8.21 -9.92
C SER A 102 4.87 7.78 -10.90
N THR A 103 4.05 8.73 -11.38
CA THR A 103 3.04 8.48 -12.42
C THR A 103 3.67 7.86 -13.67
N ASP A 104 4.79 8.40 -14.14
CA ASP A 104 5.46 7.92 -15.35
C ASP A 104 5.93 6.47 -15.22
N ASP A 105 6.36 6.06 -14.03
CA ASP A 105 6.79 4.70 -13.80
C ASP A 105 5.63 3.71 -13.70
N LEU A 106 4.50 4.14 -13.11
CA LEU A 106 3.29 3.35 -13.05
C LEU A 106 2.60 3.24 -14.42
N MET A 107 2.69 4.27 -15.26
CA MET A 107 2.11 4.25 -16.62
C MET A 107 2.82 3.30 -17.58
N LYS A 108 4.00 2.78 -17.23
CA LYS A 108 4.71 1.72 -17.99
C LYS A 108 4.17 0.32 -17.69
N LEU A 109 3.28 0.16 -16.70
CA LEU A 109 2.74 -1.13 -16.26
C LEU A 109 1.51 -1.51 -17.09
N GLU A 110 1.39 -2.78 -17.46
CA GLU A 110 0.22 -3.30 -18.18
C GLU A 110 -0.45 -4.38 -17.33
N ALA A 111 -1.73 -4.19 -16.99
CA ALA A 111 -2.51 -5.17 -16.26
C ALA A 111 -4.01 -5.03 -16.56
N GLU A 112 -4.76 -6.13 -16.45
CA GLU A 112 -6.22 -6.11 -16.54
C GLU A 112 -6.86 -5.48 -15.30
N PHE A 113 -6.29 -5.76 -14.11
CA PHE A 113 -6.70 -5.19 -12.84
C PHE A 113 -5.53 -4.51 -12.15
N PHE A 114 -5.74 -3.27 -11.69
CA PHE A 114 -4.82 -2.56 -10.80
C PHE A 114 -5.44 -2.50 -9.40
N HIS A 115 -4.82 -3.13 -8.41
CA HIS A 115 -5.21 -3.00 -7.01
C HIS A 115 -4.31 -1.98 -6.31
N LEU A 116 -4.88 -0.85 -5.93
CA LEU A 116 -4.19 0.27 -5.30
C LEU A 116 -4.42 0.20 -3.79
N GLY A 117 -3.32 0.10 -3.03
CA GLY A 117 -3.34 0.08 -1.57
C GLY A 117 -2.50 1.21 -0.98
N PRO A 118 -2.89 2.48 -1.18
CA PRO A 118 -2.24 3.60 -0.51
C PRO A 118 -2.44 3.49 1.00
N LEU A 119 -1.40 3.82 1.75
CA LEU A 119 -1.39 3.84 3.21
C LEU A 119 -1.45 5.26 3.76
N LEU A 120 -1.03 6.24 2.95
CA LEU A 120 -1.08 7.68 3.18
C LEU A 120 -1.74 8.38 1.98
N ASP A 121 -2.22 9.62 2.19
CA ASP A 121 -3.01 10.39 1.22
C ASP A 121 -2.21 10.83 -0.02
N ASN A 122 -0.89 10.88 0.09
CA ASN A 122 0.03 11.27 -0.97
C ASN A 122 0.80 10.10 -1.61
N ASP A 123 0.52 8.84 -1.23
CA ASP A 123 1.24 7.67 -1.78
C ASP A 123 1.03 7.53 -3.30
N ILE A 124 -0.21 7.68 -3.76
CA ILE A 124 -0.61 7.51 -5.16
C ILE A 124 -1.43 8.75 -5.58
N PRO A 125 -0.93 9.61 -6.48
CA PRO A 125 -1.65 10.80 -6.90
C PRO A 125 -3.00 10.48 -7.54
N ASN A 126 -4.03 11.30 -7.28
CA ASN A 126 -5.37 11.11 -7.83
C ASN A 126 -5.39 11.01 -9.36
N GLU A 127 -4.58 11.82 -10.05
CA GLU A 127 -4.46 11.77 -11.52
C GLU A 127 -3.83 10.45 -11.99
N THR A 128 -2.92 9.86 -11.22
CA THR A 128 -2.38 8.54 -11.51
C THR A 128 -3.45 7.46 -11.38
N ILE A 129 -4.35 7.54 -10.40
CA ILE A 129 -5.48 6.62 -10.25
C ILE A 129 -6.38 6.69 -11.49
N LYS A 130 -6.73 7.90 -11.93
CA LYS A 130 -7.55 8.12 -13.14
C LYS A 130 -6.86 7.60 -14.40
N ALA A 131 -5.55 7.83 -14.54
CA ALA A 131 -4.77 7.37 -15.68
C ALA A 131 -4.68 5.83 -15.74
N LEU A 132 -4.52 5.16 -14.60
CA LEU A 132 -4.55 3.69 -14.53
C LEU A 132 -5.93 3.13 -14.87
N ALA A 133 -7.01 3.82 -14.50
CA ALA A 133 -8.38 3.42 -14.87
C ALA A 133 -8.64 3.47 -16.38
N ALA A 134 -7.86 4.24 -17.14
CA ALA A 134 -7.91 4.20 -18.60
C ALA A 134 -7.20 2.98 -19.22
N LYS A 135 -6.37 2.27 -18.43
CA LYS A 135 -5.60 1.09 -18.87
C LYS A 135 -6.21 -0.24 -18.42
N GLY A 136 -6.90 -0.26 -17.29
CA GLY A 136 -7.50 -1.47 -16.71
C GLY A 136 -8.49 -1.15 -15.59
N GLN A 137 -9.09 -2.17 -15.01
CA GLN A 137 -10.04 -2.00 -13.92
C GLN A 137 -9.32 -1.69 -12.61
N VAL A 138 -9.70 -0.58 -11.97
CA VAL A 138 -9.08 -0.17 -10.70
C VAL A 138 -9.87 -0.70 -9.51
N SER A 139 -9.18 -1.45 -8.65
CA SER A 139 -9.58 -1.74 -7.29
C SER A 139 -8.82 -0.81 -6.33
N LEU A 140 -9.49 -0.22 -5.35
CA LEU A 140 -8.90 0.72 -4.42
C LEU A 140 -9.27 0.38 -2.98
N ASP A 141 -8.26 0.21 -2.13
CA ASP A 141 -8.40 0.34 -0.69
C ASP A 141 -8.27 1.82 -0.30
N VAL A 142 -9.36 2.43 0.20
CA VAL A 142 -9.38 3.87 0.49
C VAL A 142 -8.65 4.24 1.77
N GLN A 143 -8.11 3.25 2.51
CA GLN A 143 -7.54 3.45 3.84
C GLN A 143 -6.56 4.63 3.91
N GLY A 144 -5.63 4.75 2.96
CA GLY A 144 -4.66 5.86 2.93
C GLY A 144 -5.28 7.23 2.63
N LEU A 145 -6.38 7.27 1.88
CA LEU A 145 -7.03 8.51 1.44
C LEU A 145 -7.95 9.13 2.50
N LEU A 146 -8.27 8.36 3.55
CA LEU A 146 -9.08 8.80 4.69
C LEU A 146 -8.23 9.17 5.91
N ARG A 147 -6.92 9.37 5.72
CA ARG A 147 -5.95 9.60 6.78
C ARG A 147 -5.11 10.82 6.48
N LYS A 148 -4.94 11.65 7.49
CA LYS A 148 -3.94 12.72 7.51
C LYS A 148 -2.91 12.43 8.59
N VAL A 149 -1.65 12.70 8.31
CA VAL A 149 -0.58 12.65 9.31
C VAL A 149 -0.32 14.06 9.84
N GLU A 150 -0.52 14.27 11.14
CA GLU A 150 -0.18 15.51 11.85
C GLU A 150 0.57 15.15 13.14
N ASP A 151 1.76 15.71 13.34
CA ASP A 151 2.62 15.41 14.50
C ASP A 151 2.77 13.88 14.74
N GLU A 152 3.04 13.14 13.66
CA GLU A 152 3.15 11.68 13.60
C GLU A 152 1.84 10.92 13.92
N LYS A 153 0.73 11.59 14.24
CA LYS A 153 -0.57 10.94 14.52
C LYS A 153 -1.35 10.74 13.23
N VAL A 154 -2.06 9.62 13.15
CA VAL A 154 -3.02 9.35 12.07
C VAL A 154 -4.38 9.89 12.48
N ILE A 155 -4.87 10.91 11.77
CA ILE A 155 -6.16 11.55 12.01
C ILE A 155 -7.11 11.16 10.88
N PRO A 156 -8.33 10.67 11.19
CA PRO A 156 -9.36 10.44 10.19
C PRO A 156 -9.78 11.76 9.53
N ILE A 157 -9.82 11.77 8.20
CA ILE A 157 -10.30 12.91 7.42
C ILE A 157 -11.27 12.45 6.34
N ASP A 158 -12.09 13.36 5.85
CA ASP A 158 -12.79 13.13 4.58
C ASP A 158 -11.79 13.11 3.42
N TRP A 159 -12.10 12.38 2.35
CA TRP A 159 -11.31 12.37 1.12
C TRP A 159 -11.85 13.43 0.15
N PRO A 160 -11.18 14.59 -0.03
CA PRO A 160 -11.77 15.71 -0.77
C PRO A 160 -11.98 15.42 -2.26
N ALA A 161 -11.15 14.54 -2.84
CA ALA A 161 -11.22 14.19 -4.26
C ALA A 161 -12.15 12.99 -4.54
N LYS A 162 -12.88 12.48 -3.54
CA LYS A 162 -13.72 11.27 -3.69
C LYS A 162 -14.70 11.36 -4.87
N GLU A 163 -15.41 12.47 -5.03
CA GLU A 163 -16.40 12.63 -6.10
C GLU A 163 -15.76 12.61 -7.50
N GLN A 164 -14.50 13.04 -7.59
CA GLN A 164 -13.77 13.09 -8.86
C GLN A 164 -13.09 11.76 -9.20
N VAL A 165 -12.73 10.97 -8.19
CA VAL A 165 -11.94 9.73 -8.40
C VAL A 165 -12.83 8.49 -8.35
N LEU A 166 -13.84 8.43 -7.48
CA LEU A 166 -14.74 7.28 -7.34
C LEU A 166 -15.38 6.80 -8.66
N PRO A 167 -15.77 7.67 -9.61
CA PRO A 167 -16.28 7.23 -10.91
C PRO A 167 -15.31 6.35 -11.72
N HIS A 168 -14.01 6.38 -11.40
CA HIS A 168 -12.96 5.59 -12.05
C HIS A 168 -12.65 4.27 -11.32
N ILE A 169 -13.24 4.04 -10.15
CA ILE A 169 -12.98 2.86 -9.32
C ILE A 169 -14.03 1.79 -9.60
N HIS A 170 -13.56 0.61 -10.00
CA HIS A 170 -14.42 -0.55 -10.27
C HIS A 170 -14.74 -1.32 -8.98
N TYR A 171 -13.77 -1.45 -8.07
CA TYR A 171 -13.95 -2.12 -6.79
C TYR A 171 -13.43 -1.25 -5.65
N LEU A 172 -14.32 -0.85 -4.74
CA LEU A 172 -13.98 -0.02 -3.59
C LEU A 172 -13.95 -0.87 -2.32
N LYS A 173 -12.85 -0.86 -1.58
CA LYS A 173 -12.75 -1.46 -0.25
C LYS A 173 -12.78 -0.35 0.80
N VAL A 174 -13.75 -0.44 1.72
CA VAL A 174 -13.92 0.43 2.90
C VAL A 174 -13.92 -0.43 4.17
N ASN A 175 -13.57 0.15 5.33
CA ASN A 175 -13.66 -0.50 6.66
C ASN A 175 -14.82 0.10 7.47
#